data_AF-A0A816UXG7-F1
#
_entry.id   AF-A0A816UXG7-F1
#
_cell.length_a   1.000
_cell.length_b   1.000
_cell.length_c   1.000
_cell.angle_alpha   90.00
_cell.angle_beta   90.00
_cell.angle_gamma   90.00
#
_symmetry.space_group_name_H-M   'P 1'
#
loop_
_entity.id
_entity.type
_entity.pdbx_description
1 polymer ?
#
loop_
_entity_poly.entity_id
_entity_poly.type
_entity_poly.pdbx_seq_one_letter_code
_entity_poly.pdbx_strand_id
1 'polypeptide(L)'
;MFQLYNNFGCNSTYFLYGTSTCDSSLFGTTGTWVRFVSSAGTTIPTSAPSTHTCGTDAPGWYNGVYPSTAGSTTTGTVCYNYSGNTCNWSNSIQITDCSTFYVFDLINTPLCNLRYCTV
;
A
#
# COMPACT_ATOMS: atom_id res chain seq x y z
N MET A 1 5.79 -2.67 9.47
CA MET A 1 6.97 -3.45 9.05
C MET A 1 6.70 -3.99 7.65
N PHE A 2 7.63 -3.81 6.73
CA PHE A 2 7.49 -4.18 5.32
C PHE A 2 8.69 -5.02 4.86
N GLN A 3 8.50 -5.93 3.92
CA GLN A 3 9.58 -6.64 3.22
C GLN A 3 9.74 -6.09 1.81
N LEU A 4 10.96 -5.84 1.35
CA LEU A 4 11.23 -5.38 -0.01
C LEU A 4 11.50 -6.55 -0.95
N TYR A 5 11.00 -6.40 -2.17
CA TYR A 5 11.13 -7.37 -3.26
C TYR A 5 11.91 -6.72 -4.40
N ASN A 6 12.92 -7.43 -4.91
CA ASN A 6 13.62 -7.03 -6.12
C ASN A 6 12.85 -7.60 -7.32
N ASN A 7 12.44 -6.73 -8.26
CA ASN A 7 11.71 -7.07 -9.48
C ASN A 7 10.22 -7.47 -9.27
N PHE A 8 9.49 -7.71 -10.38
CA PHE A 8 8.04 -7.94 -10.48
C PHE A 8 7.41 -9.09 -9.64
N GLY A 9 8.12 -9.81 -8.78
CA GLY A 9 7.57 -11.07 -8.26
C GLY A 9 8.16 -11.53 -6.95
N CYS A 10 7.27 -11.69 -5.97
CA CYS A 10 7.11 -12.80 -5.00
C CYS A 10 8.33 -13.41 -4.28
N ASN A 11 9.56 -12.98 -4.56
CA ASN A 11 10.80 -13.43 -3.96
C ASN A 11 11.39 -12.31 -3.10
N SER A 12 11.43 -12.55 -1.79
CA SER A 12 11.94 -11.58 -0.81
C SER A 12 13.46 -11.55 -0.85
N THR A 13 14.06 -10.37 -0.74
CA THR A 13 15.53 -10.25 -0.67
C THR A 13 16.01 -9.50 0.56
N TYR A 14 15.19 -8.66 1.20
CA TYR A 14 15.62 -7.88 2.37
C TYR A 14 14.44 -7.50 3.29
N PHE A 15 14.68 -7.49 4.60
CA PHE A 15 13.78 -6.92 5.60
C PHE A 15 14.17 -5.47 5.86
N LEU A 16 13.24 -4.53 5.65
CA LEU A 16 13.48 -3.13 6.02
C LEU A 16 12.59 -2.70 7.18
N TYR A 17 13.24 -2.18 8.21
CA TYR A 17 12.59 -1.46 9.30
C TYR A 17 12.48 0.01 8.88
N GLY A 18 11.37 0.37 8.25
CA GLY A 18 11.08 1.78 7.95
C GLY A 18 10.78 2.54 9.25
N THR A 19 11.62 3.52 9.60
CA THR A 19 11.43 4.43 10.74
C THR A 19 10.81 5.76 10.33
N SER A 20 10.15 5.81 9.16
CA SER A 20 9.59 7.08 8.70
C SER A 20 8.37 7.47 9.53
N THR A 21 8.18 8.77 9.68
CA THR A 21 6.98 9.35 10.27
C THR A 21 5.83 9.47 9.26
N CYS A 22 6.06 9.24 7.96
CA CYS A 22 5.03 9.24 6.92
C CYS A 22 5.51 8.62 5.60
N ASP A 23 4.57 8.30 4.70
CA ASP A 23 4.80 7.53 3.47
C ASP A 23 5.23 8.37 2.24
N SER A 24 5.47 9.67 2.41
CA SER A 24 5.75 10.60 1.30
C SER A 24 7.19 10.51 0.75
N SER A 25 8.05 9.66 1.32
CA SER A 25 9.44 9.51 0.90
C SER A 25 10.01 8.09 1.04
N LEU A 26 9.18 7.06 1.20
CA LEU A 26 9.67 5.67 1.41
C LEU A 26 9.80 4.86 0.14
N PHE A 27 8.90 5.06 -0.82
CA PHE A 27 8.72 4.14 -1.93
C PHE A 27 9.25 4.70 -3.26
N GLY A 28 9.61 5.98 -3.31
CA GLY A 28 10.05 6.63 -4.53
C GLY A 28 8.89 6.88 -5.50
N THR A 29 9.18 6.85 -6.81
CA THR A 29 8.18 7.15 -7.85
C THR A 29 7.56 5.92 -8.49
N THR A 30 8.28 4.79 -8.61
CA THR A 30 7.83 3.47 -9.07
C THR A 30 8.91 2.42 -8.80
N GLY A 31 8.56 1.13 -8.89
CA GLY A 31 9.52 0.03 -8.89
C GLY A 31 9.93 -0.47 -7.51
N THR A 32 9.27 0.02 -6.45
CA THR A 32 9.49 -0.40 -5.07
C THR A 32 8.39 -1.36 -4.66
N TRP A 33 8.66 -2.65 -4.83
CA TRP A 33 7.75 -3.71 -4.47
C TRP A 33 7.87 -4.08 -3.00
N VAL A 34 6.75 -4.04 -2.27
CA VAL A 34 6.71 -4.32 -0.83
C VAL A 34 5.66 -5.36 -0.47
N ARG A 35 5.91 -6.12 0.60
CA ARG A 35 4.90 -6.93 1.29
C ARG A 35 4.70 -6.41 2.70
N PHE A 36 3.45 -6.26 3.09
CA PHE A 36 3.07 -5.99 4.47
C PHE A 36 3.16 -7.28 5.30
N VAL A 37 3.90 -7.24 6.42
CA VAL A 37 4.10 -8.42 7.31
C VAL A 37 3.87 -8.09 8.78
N SER A 38 3.04 -7.09 9.05
CA SER A 38 2.80 -6.61 10.41
C SER A 38 1.59 -7.29 11.05
N SER A 39 1.51 -7.25 12.39
CA SER A 39 0.33 -7.69 13.13
C SER A 39 -0.90 -6.80 12.89
N ALA A 40 -0.72 -5.60 12.34
CA ALA A 40 -1.81 -4.68 12.01
C ALA A 40 -2.50 -5.02 10.68
N GLY A 41 -1.95 -5.96 9.91
CA GLY A 41 -2.48 -6.32 8.61
C GLY A 41 -1.41 -6.65 7.57
N THR A 42 -1.84 -7.31 6.51
CA THR A 42 -1.00 -7.74 5.38
C THR A 42 -1.51 -7.26 4.02
N THR A 43 -2.67 -6.58 4.00
CA THR A 43 -3.30 -6.08 2.77
C THR A 43 -3.80 -4.65 2.95
N ILE A 44 -3.96 -3.91 1.87
CA ILE A 44 -4.63 -2.60 1.87
C ILE A 44 -6.15 -2.84 1.79
N PRO A 45 -6.98 -2.25 2.67
CA PRO A 45 -8.43 -2.46 2.64
C PRO A 45 -9.04 -1.97 1.32
N THR A 46 -10.09 -2.66 0.85
CA THR A 46 -10.86 -2.29 -0.36
C THR A 46 -12.04 -1.36 -0.08
N SER A 47 -12.17 -0.90 1.16
CA SER A 47 -13.17 0.07 1.61
C SER A 47 -12.48 1.15 2.45
N ALA A 48 -12.97 2.39 2.36
CA ALA A 48 -12.39 3.52 3.07
C ALA A 48 -12.43 3.35 4.61
N PRO A 49 -11.27 3.31 5.30
CA PRO A 49 -11.22 3.45 6.75
C PRO A 49 -11.68 4.84 7.18
N SER A 50 -12.14 4.97 8.42
CA SER A 50 -12.45 6.27 9.03
C SER A 50 -11.22 7.17 9.10
N THR A 51 -11.40 8.49 9.08
CA THR A 51 -10.28 9.43 9.27
C THR A 51 -9.60 9.23 10.63
N HIS A 52 -8.31 9.59 10.73
CA HIS A 52 -7.49 9.42 11.94
C HIS A 52 -7.27 7.96 12.39
N THR A 53 -7.40 6.99 11.49
CA THR A 53 -7.01 5.57 11.73
C THR A 53 -5.69 5.22 11.03
N CYS A 54 -5.16 4.02 11.30
CA CYS A 54 -3.92 3.53 10.68
C CYS A 54 -2.68 4.43 10.96
N GLY A 55 -2.74 5.21 12.05
CA GLY A 55 -1.68 6.11 12.47
C GLY A 55 -1.46 7.33 11.56
N THR A 56 -2.49 7.79 10.86
CA THR A 56 -2.44 8.93 9.94
C THR A 56 -3.76 9.69 9.95
N ASP A 57 -3.79 10.93 9.46
CA ASP A 57 -5.02 11.72 9.38
C ASP A 57 -5.93 11.25 8.23
N ALA A 58 -5.32 10.90 7.09
CA ALA A 58 -6.02 10.49 5.88
C ALA A 58 -5.58 9.09 5.44
N PRO A 59 -6.25 8.02 5.92
CA PRO A 59 -5.88 6.66 5.58
C PRO A 59 -6.22 6.32 4.13
N GLY A 60 -5.27 5.63 3.49
CA GLY A 60 -5.38 5.12 2.13
C GLY A 60 -6.11 3.77 2.08
N TRP A 61 -6.94 3.59 1.07
CA TRP A 61 -7.63 2.35 0.74
C TRP A 61 -7.60 2.09 -0.76
N TYR A 62 -7.62 0.83 -1.16
CA TYR A 62 -7.53 0.42 -2.55
C TYR A 62 -8.91 0.44 -3.21
N ASN A 63 -9.13 1.40 -4.10
CA ASN A 63 -10.32 1.51 -4.92
C ASN A 63 -10.14 0.68 -6.20
N GLY A 64 -10.18 -0.64 -6.04
CA GLY A 64 -10.00 -1.59 -7.13
C GLY A 64 -10.27 -3.02 -6.67
N VAL A 65 -9.98 -3.96 -7.57
CA VAL A 65 -10.13 -5.39 -7.31
C VAL A 65 -8.75 -6.02 -7.20
N TYR A 66 -8.54 -6.76 -6.12
CA TYR A 66 -7.31 -7.52 -5.92
C TYR A 66 -7.17 -8.60 -7.02
N PRO A 67 -5.93 -8.89 -7.46
CA PRO A 67 -5.71 -10.04 -8.31
C PRO A 67 -6.11 -11.32 -7.57
N SER A 68 -6.72 -12.27 -8.29
CA SER A 68 -7.21 -13.54 -7.74
C SER A 68 -6.53 -14.76 -8.37
N THR A 69 -5.57 -14.53 -9.25
CA THR A 69 -4.82 -15.58 -9.94
C THR A 69 -3.34 -15.41 -9.60
N ALA A 70 -2.71 -16.44 -9.07
CA ALA A 70 -1.29 -16.41 -8.74
C ALA A 70 -0.44 -15.97 -9.96
N GLY A 71 0.48 -15.02 -9.73
CA GLY A 71 1.32 -14.40 -10.75
C GLY A 71 0.63 -13.29 -11.55
N SER A 72 -0.67 -13.04 -11.36
CA SER A 72 -1.34 -11.92 -12.00
C SER A 72 -1.10 -10.61 -11.26
N THR A 73 -0.97 -9.54 -12.03
CA THR A 73 -0.80 -8.17 -11.54
C THR A 73 -2.00 -7.34 -11.97
N THR A 74 -2.60 -6.60 -11.03
CA THR A 74 -3.59 -5.57 -11.34
C THR A 74 -3.07 -4.19 -10.99
N THR A 75 -3.41 -3.22 -11.82
CA THR A 75 -3.18 -1.80 -11.54
C THR A 75 -4.48 -1.22 -10.99
N GLY A 76 -4.40 -0.43 -9.92
CA GLY A 76 -5.54 0.30 -9.42
C GLY A 76 -5.14 1.54 -8.64
N THR A 77 -6.12 2.18 -8.04
CA THR A 77 -5.95 3.47 -7.38
C THR A 77 -6.09 3.31 -5.88
N VAL A 78 -5.13 3.83 -5.12
CA VAL A 78 -5.32 4.09 -3.69
C VAL A 78 -5.93 5.46 -3.53
N CYS A 79 -7.05 5.53 -2.82
CA CYS A 79 -7.76 6.73 -2.43
C CYS A 79 -7.50 7.04 -0.96
N TYR A 80 -7.37 8.31 -0.60
CA TYR A 80 -7.17 8.74 0.79
C TYR A 80 -8.41 9.45 1.32
N ASN A 81 -8.99 8.89 2.39
CA ASN A 81 -10.21 9.42 3.00
C ASN A 81 -9.89 10.62 3.91
N TYR A 82 -10.49 11.77 3.64
CA TYR A 82 -10.37 12.95 4.49
C TYR A 82 -11.53 13.93 4.30
N SER A 83 -11.91 14.63 5.38
CA SER A 83 -12.90 15.73 5.34
C SER A 83 -14.24 15.38 4.65
N GLY A 84 -14.72 14.14 4.81
CA GLY A 84 -15.97 13.66 4.23
C GLY A 84 -15.89 13.24 2.75
N ASN A 85 -14.72 13.37 2.12
CA ASN A 85 -14.45 12.80 0.80
C ASN A 85 -13.57 11.54 0.96
N THR A 86 -14.10 10.38 0.56
CA THR A 86 -13.38 9.11 0.66
C THR A 86 -12.20 8.98 -0.30
N CYS A 87 -12.07 9.87 -1.30
CA CYS A 87 -10.95 9.92 -2.23
C CYS A 87 -10.50 11.37 -2.44
N ASN A 88 -10.09 12.03 -1.34
CA ASN A 88 -9.64 13.43 -1.39
C ASN A 88 -8.29 13.59 -2.08
N TRP A 89 -7.43 12.58 -1.95
CA TRP A 89 -6.21 12.40 -2.74
C TRP A 89 -6.17 10.99 -3.29
N SER A 90 -5.31 10.76 -4.28
CA SER A 90 -5.11 9.42 -4.82
C SER A 90 -3.76 9.25 -5.50
N ASN A 91 -3.32 8.00 -5.62
CA ASN A 91 -2.27 7.61 -6.53
C ASN A 91 -2.50 6.19 -7.07
N SER A 92 -1.89 5.87 -8.21
CA SER A 92 -1.94 4.53 -8.77
C SER A 92 -0.85 3.64 -8.16
N ILE A 93 -1.18 2.36 -7.98
CA ILE A 93 -0.27 1.31 -7.52
C ILE A 93 -0.48 0.04 -8.37
N GLN A 94 0.44 -0.90 -8.27
CA GLN A 94 0.26 -2.25 -8.80
C GLN A 94 0.24 -3.27 -7.65
N ILE A 95 -0.56 -4.31 -7.80
CA ILE A 95 -0.68 -5.41 -6.84
C ILE A 95 -0.45 -6.71 -7.60
N THR A 96 0.40 -7.59 -7.07
CA THR A 96 0.61 -8.94 -7.62
C THR A 96 0.19 -9.98 -6.59
N ASP A 97 -0.58 -10.98 -7.04
CA ASP A 97 -0.93 -12.16 -6.24
C ASP A 97 0.22 -13.17 -6.25
N CYS A 98 0.83 -13.42 -5.09
CA CYS A 98 1.88 -14.41 -4.90
C CYS A 98 1.36 -15.74 -4.34
N SER A 99 0.10 -16.07 -4.60
CA SER A 99 -0.68 -17.20 -4.11
C SER A 99 -0.99 -17.16 -2.61
N THR A 100 -0.01 -16.88 -1.76
CA THR A 100 -0.15 -16.91 -0.29
C THR A 100 -0.07 -15.53 0.35
N PHE A 101 0.29 -14.51 -0.44
CA PHE A 101 0.40 -13.12 -0.01
C PHE A 101 0.30 -12.20 -1.23
N TYR A 102 0.14 -10.91 -0.98
CA TYR A 102 0.21 -9.88 -2.00
C TYR A 102 1.50 -9.07 -1.87
N VAL A 103 2.02 -8.65 -3.02
CA VAL A 103 3.07 -7.61 -3.09
C VAL A 103 2.53 -6.40 -3.81
N PHE A 104 3.01 -5.23 -3.42
CA PHE A 104 2.48 -3.95 -3.83
C PHE A 104 3.63 -3.11 -4.38
N ASP A 105 3.52 -2.65 -5.63
CA ASP A 105 4.38 -1.55 -6.13
C ASP A 105 3.77 -0.24 -5.64
N LEU A 106 4.30 0.25 -4.52
CA LEU A 106 3.85 1.49 -3.91
C LEU A 106 4.69 2.65 -4.42
N ILE A 107 4.09 3.83 -4.41
CA ILE A 107 4.78 5.08 -4.68
C ILE A 107 4.65 5.99 -3.46
N ASN A 108 5.49 7.01 -3.38
CA ASN A 108 5.40 8.02 -2.35
C ASN A 108 3.98 8.60 -2.29
N THR A 109 3.43 8.70 -1.09
CA THR A 109 2.14 9.35 -0.92
C THR A 109 2.25 10.84 -1.29
N PRO A 110 1.18 11.44 -1.85
CA PRO A 110 1.22 12.86 -2.25
C PRO A 110 1.57 13.83 -1.12
N LEU A 111 1.20 13.51 0.13
CA LEU A 111 1.43 14.34 1.31
C LEU A 111 1.78 13.46 2.53
N CYS A 112 2.47 14.05 3.51
CA CYS A 112 2.96 13.33 4.70
C CYS A 112 1.83 12.90 5.66
N ASN A 113 0.69 13.58 5.65
CA ASN A 113 -0.48 13.20 6.45
C ASN A 113 -1.34 12.10 5.79
N LEU A 114 -0.83 11.45 4.74
CA LEU A 114 -1.44 10.30 4.06
C LEU A 114 -0.57 9.06 4.32
N ARG A 115 -1.19 7.91 4.58
CA ARG A 115 -0.50 6.61 4.66
C ARG A 115 -1.31 5.49 4.05
N TYR A 116 -0.64 4.46 3.53
CA TYR A 116 -1.29 3.22 3.13
C TYR A 116 -1.78 2.47 4.37
N CYS A 117 -3.11 2.34 4.53
CA CYS A 117 -3.64 1.54 5.63
C CYS A 117 -3.45 0.06 5.35
N THR A 118 -3.22 -0.72 6.41
CA THR A 118 -3.17 -2.19 6.33
C THR A 118 -4.21 -2.82 7.23
N VAL A 119 -4.80 -3.92 6.75
CA VAL A 119 -5.72 -4.82 7.47
C VAL A 119 -5.35 -6.29 7.24
#